data_AF-E0NNC8-F1
#
_entry.id   AF-E0NNC8-F1
#
_cell.length_a   1.000
_cell.length_b   1.000
_cell.length_c   1.000
_cell.angle_alpha   90.00
_cell.angle_beta   90.00
_cell.angle_gamma   90.00
#
_symmetry.space_group_name_H-M   'P 1'
#
loop_
_entity.id
_entity.type
_entity.pdbx_description
1 polymer ?
#
loop_
_entity_poly.entity_id
_entity_poly.type
_entity_poly.pdbx_seq_one_letter_code
_entity_poly.pdbx_strand_id
1 'polypeptide(L)' 'MKELRAYWYTVLGTAKVIGIVKVDTGYEDKYYIGIADGEDENRDIQQILDYGSRFYPGIFAEKR' A
#
# COMPACT_ATOMS: atom_id res chain seq x y z
N MET A 1 -1.16 14.99 11.58
CA MET A 1 -0.94 15.20 10.14
C MET A 1 -1.04 13.83 9.48
N LYS A 2 -1.69 13.71 8.31
CA LYS A 2 -1.79 12.44 7.58
C LYS A 2 -0.62 12.41 6.60
N GLU A 3 0.41 11.64 6.90
CA GLU A 3 1.54 11.44 5.98
C GLU A 3 1.30 10.17 5.16
N LEU A 4 1.44 10.29 3.84
CA LEU A 4 1.35 9.17 2.90
C LEU A 4 2.73 8.93 2.31
N ARG A 5 3.20 7.68 2.39
CA ARG A 5 4.40 7.24 1.69
C ARG A 5 4.08 6.00 0.88
N ALA A 6 4.62 5.89 -0.32
CA ALA A 6 4.46 4.73 -1.17
C ALA A 6 5.82 4.18 -1.61
N TYR A 7 5.90 2.87 -1.76
CA TYR A 7 7.04 2.15 -2.31
C TYR A 7 6.55 1.28 -3.45
N TRP A 8 7.18 1.37 -4.62
CA TRP A 8 6.72 0.74 -5.85
C TRP A 8 7.71 -0.30 -6.36
N TYR A 9 7.18 -1.42 -6.83
CA TYR A 9 7.93 -2.53 -7.41
C TYR A 9 7.34 -2.87 -8.78
N THR A 10 8.18 -2.87 -9.81
CA THR A 10 7.77 -3.27 -11.17
C THR A 10 7.53 -4.77 -11.23
N VAL A 11 6.41 -5.18 -11.81
CA VAL A 11 6.13 -6.60 -12.09
C VAL A 11 6.57 -6.92 -13.52
N LEU A 12 7.66 -7.67 -13.66
CA LEU A 12 8.23 -8.03 -14.96
C LEU A 12 7.20 -8.73 -15.87
N GLY A 13 7.15 -8.30 -17.13
CA GLY A 13 6.22 -8.86 -18.12
C GLY A 13 4.79 -8.36 -18.01
N THR A 14 4.52 -7.36 -17.17
CA THR A 14 3.20 -6.72 -17.05
C THR A 14 3.33 -5.20 -17.07
N ALA A 15 2.24 -4.51 -17.40
CA ALA A 15 2.13 -3.07 -17.23
C ALA A 15 1.73 -2.65 -15.80
N LYS A 16 1.75 -3.58 -14.83
CA LYS A 16 1.30 -3.34 -13.46
C LYS A 16 2.46 -3.14 -12.50
N VAL A 17 2.19 -2.48 -11.39
CA VAL A 17 3.13 -2.31 -10.28
C VAL A 17 2.56 -2.92 -9.00
N ILE A 18 3.43 -3.38 -8.11
CA ILE A 18 3.06 -3.68 -6.72
C ILE A 18 3.45 -2.47 -5.88
N GLY A 19 2.49 -1.92 -5.14
CA GLY A 19 2.73 -0.82 -4.22
C GLY A 19 2.59 -1.25 -2.77
N ILE A 20 3.44 -0.69 -1.91
CA ILE A 20 3.30 -0.70 -0.46
C ILE A 20 3.01 0.74 -0.02
N VAL A 21 1.84 0.96 0.58
CA VAL A 21 1.39 2.29 1.03
C VAL A 21 1.39 2.35 2.55
N LYS A 22 2.16 3.30 3.10
CA LYS A 22 2.14 3.69 4.51
C LYS A 22 1.17 4.84 4.70
N VAL A 23 0.26 4.70 5.65
CA VAL A 23 -0.64 5.76 6.13
C VAL A 23 -0.34 6.04 7.59
N ASP A 24 0.27 7.19 7.87
CA ASP A 24 0.41 7.69 9.23
C ASP A 24 -0.85 8.47 9.61
N THR A 25 -1.55 8.00 10.64
CA THR A 25 -2.78 8.65 11.15
C THR A 25 -2.51 9.62 12.31
N GLY A 26 -1.28 9.71 12.79
CA GLY A 26 -0.88 10.39 14.02
C GLY A 26 -1.06 9.56 15.30
N TYR A 27 -1.72 8.40 15.21
CA TYR A 27 -1.95 7.48 16.33
C TYR A 27 -1.36 6.09 16.06
N GLU A 28 -1.52 5.62 14.82
CA GLU A 28 -0.97 4.36 14.33
C GLU A 28 -0.49 4.51 12.89
N ASP A 29 0.57 3.77 12.57
CA ASP A 29 0.99 3.50 11.21
C ASP A 29 0.16 2.34 10.64
N LYS A 30 -0.35 2.50 9.42
CA LYS A 30 -1.05 1.44 8.67
C LYS A 30 -0.28 1.17 7.40
N TYR A 31 -0.10 -0.10 7.07
CA TYR A 31 0.50 -0.49 5.80
C TYR A 31 -0.44 -1.35 4.97
N TYR A 32 -0.52 -1.00 3.70
CA TYR A 32 -1.33 -1.65 2.68
C TYR A 32 -0.41 -2.13 1.56
N ILE A 33 -0.72 -3.28 0.96
CA ILE A 33 -0.05 -3.80 -0.22
C ILE A 33 -1.09 -4.10 -1.29
N GLY A 34 -0.79 -3.77 -2.54
CA GLY A 34 -1.71 -4.04 -3.65
C GLY A 34 -1.05 -3.90 -5.01
N ILE A 35 -1.81 -4.21 -6.05
CA ILE A 35 -1.42 -4.03 -7.45
C ILE A 35 -2.07 -2.74 -7.96
N ALA A 36 -1.31 -1.93 -8.70
CA ALA A 36 -1.78 -0.70 -9.30
C ALA A 36 -1.31 -0.58 -10.77
N ASP A 37 -1.79 0.46 -11.46
CA ASP A 37 -1.59 0.65 -12.89
C ASP A 37 -0.23 1.28 -13.23
N GLY A 38 0.41 1.96 -12.27
CA GLY A 38 1.76 2.51 -12.45
C GLY A 38 1.81 3.79 -13.28
N GLU A 39 0.66 4.42 -13.53
CA GLU A 39 0.52 5.62 -14.37
C GLU A 39 0.57 6.92 -13.56
N ASP A 40 -0.06 6.95 -12.39
CA ASP A 40 -0.16 8.12 -11.51
C ASP A 40 -0.12 7.70 -10.04
N GLU A 41 0.87 8.21 -9.30
CA GLU A 41 1.12 7.80 -7.93
C GLU A 41 -0.08 8.05 -7.00
N ASN A 42 -0.79 9.17 -7.14
CA ASN A 42 -1.92 9.47 -6.27
C ASN A 42 -3.10 8.52 -6.53
N ARG A 43 -3.37 8.23 -7.81
CA ARG A 43 -4.40 7.29 -8.23
C ARG A 43 -4.05 5.86 -7.81
N ASP A 44 -2.79 5.46 -7.98
CA ASP A 44 -2.30 4.14 -7.59
C ASP A 44 -2.35 3.95 -6.07
N ILE A 45 -2.02 5.00 -5.30
CA ILE A 45 -2.21 5.01 -3.83
C ILE A 45 -3.68 4.78 -3.49
N GLN A 46 -4.62 5.53 -4.10
CA GLN A 46 -6.04 5.34 -3.82
C GLN A 46 -6.50 3.93 -4.20
N GLN A 47 -6.07 3.41 -5.35
CA GLN A 47 -6.37 2.05 -5.79
C GLN A 47 -5.92 1.00 -4.76
N ILE A 48 -4.73 1.16 -4.17
CA ILE A 48 -4.24 0.25 -3.13
C ILE A 48 -4.99 0.43 -1.81
N LEU A 49 -5.39 1.65 -1.45
CA LEU A 49 -6.19 1.89 -0.26
C LEU A 49 -7.61 1.31 -0.37
N ASP A 50 -8.20 1.34 -1.58
CA ASP A 50 -9.54 0.85 -1.86
C ASP A 50 -9.60 -0.67 -2.05
N TYR A 51 -8.63 -1.25 -2.76
CA TYR A 51 -8.66 -2.65 -3.21
C TYR A 51 -7.50 -3.50 -2.70
N GLY A 52 -6.48 -2.89 -2.10
CA GLY A 52 -5.33 -3.60 -1.55
C GLY A 52 -5.63 -4.29 -0.22
N SER A 53 -4.64 -5.01 0.29
CA SER A 53 -4.72 -5.70 1.57
C SER A 53 -3.93 -4.93 2.64
N ARG A 54 -4.58 -4.64 3.77
CA ARG A 54 -3.91 -4.11 4.96
C ARG A 54 -3.11 -5.24 5.62
N PHE A 55 -1.80 -5.07 5.76
CA PHE A 55 -0.93 -6.06 6.39
C PHE A 55 -0.31 -5.61 7.72
N TYR A 56 -0.31 -4.32 8.04
CA TYR A 56 0.12 -3.85 9.37
C TYR A 56 -0.96 -2.98 10.00
N PRO A 57 -1.25 -3.16 11.31
CA PRO A 57 -0.69 -4.16 12.23
C PRO A 57 -1.31 -5.58 12.06
N GLY A 58 -2.23 -5.77 11.12
CA GLY A 58 -3.09 -6.95 11.04
C GLY A 58 -2.42 -8.30 10.77
N ILE A 59 -1.32 -8.39 10.00
CA ILE A 59 -0.64 -9.66 9.69
C ILE A 59 0.35 -10.08 10.78
N PHE A 60 0.82 -9.14 11.62
CA PHE A 60 1.73 -9.44 12.72
C PHE A 60 0.99 -9.75 14.04
N ALA A 61 -0.33 -9.61 14.04
CA ALA A 61 -1.20 -10.03 15.14
C ALA A 61 -1.57 -11.53 14.96
N GLU A 62 -0.76 -12.40 15.57
CA GLU A 62 -0.96 -13.85 15.81
C GLU A 62 -0.58 -14.84 14.68
N LYS A 63 0.13 -15.94 14.97
CA LYS A 63 -0.18 -16.95 16.01
C LYS A 63 0.92 -17.14 17.07
N ARG A 64 0.56 -16.97 18.35
CA ARG A 64 1.20 -17.66 19.47
C ARG A 64 0.53 -19.01 19.70
#